data_AF-A0A662VR82-F1
#
_entry.id   AF-A0A662VR82-F1
#
_cell.length_a   1.000
_cell.length_b   1.000
_cell.length_c   1.000
_cell.angle_alpha   90.00
_cell.angle_beta   90.00
_cell.angle_gamma   90.00
#
_symmetry.space_group_name_H-M   'P 1'
#
loop_
_entity.id
_entity.type
_entity.pdbx_description
1 polymer ?
#
loop_
_entity_poly.entity_id
_entity_poly.type
_entity_poly.pdbx_seq_one_letter_code
_entity_poly.pdbx_strand_id
1 'polypeptide(L)'
;MGKNRIYAFKPCDLDIQEKHSGIYFGTIEKDGFRLSIEGSYIVGREAKKGVIEVKKDEALRWMKGEDIEGDVKGYVILKWGNYYLGCGKGNGKVIRNFIPKSRRIK
;
A
#
# COMPACT_ATOMS: atom_id res chain seq x y z
N MET A 1 4.27 -5.22 -19.12
CA MET A 1 3.44 -4.79 -17.96
C MET A 1 2.90 -6.03 -17.26
N GLY A 2 2.87 -6.05 -15.92
CA GLY A 2 2.23 -7.15 -15.19
C GLY A 2 0.71 -7.09 -15.34
N LYS A 3 0.03 -8.24 -15.43
CA LYS A 3 -1.45 -8.29 -15.47
C LYS A 3 -2.02 -7.51 -14.27
N ASN A 4 -3.10 -6.76 -14.50
CA ASN A 4 -3.90 -6.06 -13.48
C ASN A 4 -3.21 -4.93 -12.70
N ARG A 5 -2.05 -4.43 -13.15
CA ARG A 5 -1.40 -3.28 -12.51
C ARG A 5 -2.03 -1.97 -12.96
N ILE A 6 -2.29 -1.09 -12.00
CA ILE A 6 -2.79 0.27 -12.20
C ILE A 6 -1.68 1.25 -11.88
N TYR A 7 -1.58 2.30 -12.69
CA TYR A 7 -0.60 3.37 -12.57
C TYR A 7 -1.32 4.71 -12.50
N ALA A 8 -0.87 5.59 -11.60
CA ALA A 8 -1.29 6.98 -11.53
C ALA A 8 -0.41 7.78 -12.49
N PHE A 9 -1.01 8.27 -13.56
CA PHE A 9 -0.31 8.98 -14.63
C PHE A 9 -0.84 10.39 -14.77
N LYS A 10 0.07 11.37 -14.82
CA LYS A 10 -0.24 12.74 -15.22
C LYS A 10 0.34 12.94 -16.62
N PRO A 11 -0.48 13.23 -17.64
CA PRO A 11 0.02 13.46 -18.98
C PRO A 11 0.96 14.67 -19.00
N CYS A 12 2.00 14.58 -19.82
CA CYS A 12 2.93 15.67 -20.09
C CYS A 12 3.46 15.57 -21.52
N ASP A 13 3.77 16.71 -22.12
CA ASP A 13 4.24 16.82 -23.51
C ASP A 13 5.75 16.60 -23.60
N LEU A 14 6.21 15.45 -23.12
CA LEU A 14 7.60 15.01 -23.15
C LEU A 14 7.67 13.67 -23.89
N ASP A 15 8.33 13.66 -25.05
CA ASP A 15 8.54 12.45 -25.81
C ASP A 15 9.84 11.76 -25.35
N ILE A 16 9.69 10.75 -24.50
CA ILE A 16 10.78 9.97 -23.94
C ILE A 16 10.47 8.47 -24.01
N GLN A 17 11.49 7.65 -24.26
CA GLN A 17 11.35 6.21 -24.20
C GLN A 17 11.20 5.77 -22.73
N GLU A 18 9.98 5.40 -22.33
CA GLU A 18 9.68 4.99 -20.96
C GLU A 18 9.48 3.48 -20.81
N LYS A 19 9.93 2.92 -19.67
CA LYS A 19 9.64 1.52 -19.33
C LYS A 19 8.19 1.36 -18.85
N HIS A 20 7.68 2.33 -18.09
CA HIS A 20 6.32 2.40 -17.58
C HIS A 20 5.91 3.87 -17.43
N SER A 21 4.69 4.21 -17.82
CA SER A 21 4.12 5.55 -17.64
C SER A 21 3.51 5.71 -16.25
N GLY A 22 3.98 6.70 -15.51
CA GLY A 22 3.43 7.10 -14.21
C GLY A 22 3.89 6.26 -13.02
N ILE A 23 3.26 6.51 -11.87
CA ILE A 23 3.61 5.90 -10.59
C ILE A 23 2.78 4.63 -10.40
N TYR A 24 3.43 3.52 -10.07
CA TYR A 24 2.71 2.28 -9.75
C TYR A 24 1.77 2.49 -8.56
N PHE A 25 0.45 2.44 -8.82
CA PHE A 25 -0.59 2.78 -7.87
C PHE A 25 -1.09 1.57 -7.09
N GLY A 26 -1.16 0.41 -7.73
CA GLY A 26 -1.61 -0.83 -7.10
C GLY A 26 -1.94 -1.92 -8.10
N THR A 27 -2.44 -3.03 -7.61
CA THR A 27 -2.87 -4.18 -8.43
C THR A 27 -4.31 -4.54 -8.09
N ILE A 28 -5.11 -4.80 -9.12
CA ILE A 28 -6.43 -5.41 -8.98
C ILE A 28 -6.22 -6.89 -8.69
N GLU A 29 -6.60 -7.29 -7.48
CA GLU A 29 -6.60 -8.67 -7.02
C GLU A 29 -8.01 -9.26 -7.22
N LYS A 30 -8.15 -10.58 -7.09
CA LYS A 30 -9.44 -11.26 -7.33
C LYS A 30 -10.58 -10.75 -6.43
N ASP A 31 -10.25 -10.26 -5.23
CA ASP A 31 -11.21 -9.91 -4.20
C ASP A 31 -10.99 -8.49 -3.64
N GLY A 32 -10.36 -7.62 -4.43
CA GLY A 32 -10.24 -6.22 -4.09
C GLY A 32 -9.04 -5.54 -4.74
N PHE A 33 -8.67 -4.39 -4.20
CA PHE A 33 -7.60 -3.57 -4.72
C PHE A 33 -6.45 -3.47 -3.73
N ARG A 34 -5.27 -3.98 -4.13
CA ARG A 34 -4.05 -3.89 -3.32
C ARG A 34 -3.26 -2.67 -3.74
N LEU A 35 -3.29 -1.63 -2.91
CA LEU A 35 -2.47 -0.44 -3.10
C LEU A 35 -0.97 -0.77 -2.98
N SER A 36 -0.15 -0.07 -3.77
CA SER A 36 1.29 0.02 -3.52
C SER A 36 1.55 0.94 -2.31
N ILE A 37 2.81 1.04 -1.88
CA ILE A 37 3.18 2.01 -0.84
C ILE A 37 2.92 3.43 -1.36
N GLU A 38 3.32 3.70 -2.60
CA GLU A 38 3.15 4.98 -3.26
C GLU A 38 1.66 5.31 -3.48
N GLY A 39 0.85 4.32 -3.87
CA GLY A 39 -0.60 4.44 -3.99
C GLY A 39 -1.27 4.76 -2.64
N SER A 40 -0.84 4.09 -1.57
CA SER A 40 -1.28 4.41 -0.21
C SER A 40 -0.93 5.84 0.21
N TYR A 41 0.24 6.37 -0.19
CA TYR A 41 0.57 7.78 0.05
C TYR A 41 -0.32 8.75 -0.73
N ILE A 42 -0.61 8.43 -2.00
CA ILE A 42 -1.44 9.28 -2.86
C ILE A 42 -2.87 9.34 -2.32
N VAL A 43 -3.50 8.20 -2.06
CA VAL A 43 -4.93 8.15 -1.67
C VAL A 43 -5.14 8.29 -0.17
N GLY A 44 -4.17 7.87 0.65
CA GLY A 44 -4.32 7.80 2.09
C GLY A 44 -4.62 9.14 2.75
N ARG A 45 -4.17 10.25 2.15
CA ARG A 45 -4.43 11.62 2.61
C ARG A 45 -5.91 12.00 2.55
N GLU A 46 -6.63 11.50 1.55
CA GLU A 46 -8.05 11.80 1.30
C GLU A 46 -8.96 10.66 1.79
N ALA A 47 -8.39 9.51 2.17
CA ALA A 47 -9.13 8.32 2.56
C ALA A 47 -9.83 8.53 3.92
N LYS A 48 -11.17 8.47 3.90
CA LYS A 48 -12.02 8.61 5.10
C LYS A 48 -12.29 7.30 5.84
N LYS A 49 -11.99 6.16 5.22
CA LYS A 49 -12.23 4.81 5.74
C LYS A 49 -11.09 3.88 5.32
N GLY A 50 -10.91 2.79 6.07
CA GLY A 50 -9.92 1.76 5.74
C GLY A 50 -8.47 2.19 5.96
N VAL A 51 -8.23 3.25 6.75
CA VAL A 51 -6.90 3.67 7.21
C VAL A 51 -6.78 3.27 8.68
N ILE A 52 -5.76 2.48 9.00
CA ILE A 52 -5.49 1.98 10.34
C ILE A 52 -4.23 2.68 10.86
N GLU A 53 -4.41 3.51 11.89
CA GLU A 53 -3.31 4.16 12.61
C GLU A 53 -2.71 3.15 13.60
N VAL A 54 -1.39 2.95 13.53
CA VAL A 54 -0.66 2.02 14.40
C VAL A 54 0.35 2.74 15.29
N LYS A 55 0.76 2.10 16.38
CA LYS A 55 1.83 2.64 17.24
C LYS A 55 3.20 2.45 16.58
N LYS A 56 4.20 3.17 17.08
CA LYS A 56 5.58 3.12 16.56
C LYS A 56 6.14 1.69 16.48
N ASP A 57 5.94 0.89 17.52
CA ASP A 57 6.49 -0.47 17.57
C ASP A 57 5.84 -1.39 16.53
N GLU A 58 4.52 -1.28 16.35
CA GLU A 58 3.78 -1.98 15.30
C GLU A 58 4.19 -1.50 13.91
N ALA A 59 4.40 -0.19 13.73
CA ALA A 59 4.91 0.38 12.49
C ALA A 59 6.28 -0.20 12.14
N LEU A 60 7.18 -0.34 13.11
CA LEU A 60 8.50 -0.93 12.90
C LEU A 60 8.39 -2.42 12.52
N ARG A 61 7.57 -3.20 13.24
CA ARG A 61 7.31 -4.61 12.91
C ARG A 61 6.70 -4.77 11.52
N TRP A 62 5.72 -3.93 11.19
CA TRP A 62 5.11 -3.88 9.87
C TRP A 62 6.16 -3.59 8.78
N MET A 63 7.03 -2.61 9.01
CA MET A 63 8.10 -2.30 8.05
C MET A 63 9.18 -3.39 7.97
N LYS A 64 9.32 -4.25 8.98
CA LYS A 64 10.14 -5.50 8.90
C LYS A 64 9.44 -6.61 8.12
N GLY A 65 8.18 -6.42 7.72
CA GLY A 65 7.39 -7.37 6.97
C GLY A 65 6.62 -8.36 7.84
N GLU A 66 6.42 -8.04 9.12
CA GLU A 66 5.61 -8.83 10.04
C GLU A 66 4.12 -8.48 9.89
N ASP A 67 3.27 -9.48 10.08
CA ASP A 67 1.84 -9.28 10.23
C ASP A 67 1.55 -8.64 11.60
N ILE A 68 0.40 -7.95 11.70
CA ILE A 68 -0.06 -7.35 12.96
C ILE A 68 -1.47 -7.82 13.29
N GLU A 69 -1.83 -7.82 14.57
CA GLU A 69 -3.18 -8.13 14.99
C GLU A 69 -4.16 -7.02 14.58
N GLY A 70 -5.39 -7.39 14.26
CA GLY A 70 -6.41 -6.42 13.89
C GLY A 70 -7.72 -7.08 13.47
N ASP A 71 -8.82 -6.64 14.09
CA ASP A 71 -10.18 -7.06 13.74
C ASP A 71 -10.74 -6.22 12.60
N VAL A 72 -10.12 -6.35 11.43
CA VAL A 72 -10.58 -5.73 10.18
C VAL A 72 -10.62 -6.78 9.07
N LYS A 73 -11.51 -6.59 8.11
CA LYS A 73 -11.63 -7.46 6.92
C LYS A 73 -11.38 -6.67 5.65
N GLY A 74 -10.69 -7.29 4.71
CA GLY A 74 -10.40 -6.70 3.40
C GLY A 74 -9.14 -5.84 3.39
N TYR A 75 -8.95 -5.09 2.31
CA TYR A 75 -7.77 -4.27 2.10
C TYR A 75 -7.83 -2.99 2.92
N VAL A 76 -6.73 -2.69 3.61
CA VAL A 76 -6.58 -1.50 4.46
C VAL A 76 -5.24 -0.82 4.19
N ILE A 77 -5.17 0.47 4.49
CA ILE A 77 -3.95 1.26 4.49
C ILE A 77 -3.44 1.32 5.93
N LEU A 78 -2.14 1.08 6.12
CA LEU A 78 -1.50 1.24 7.43
C LEU A 78 -0.84 2.61 7.50
N LYS A 79 -0.94 3.29 8.64
CA LYS A 79 -0.42 4.63 8.85
C LYS A 79 0.22 4.77 10.24
N TRP A 80 1.31 5.54 10.32
CA TRP A 80 1.89 5.99 11.56
C TRP A 80 2.26 7.47 11.46
N GLY A 81 1.63 8.32 12.26
CA GLY A 81 1.83 9.77 12.23
C GLY A 81 1.46 10.36 10.86
N ASN A 82 2.44 10.86 10.12
CA ASN A 82 2.24 11.37 8.75
C ASN A 82 2.67 10.37 7.67
N TYR A 83 3.06 9.15 8.05
CA TYR A 83 3.63 8.16 7.15
C TYR A 83 2.61 7.09 6.79
N TYR A 84 2.34 6.93 5.49
CA TYR A 84 1.53 5.81 4.98
C TYR A 84 2.44 4.61 4.70
N LEU A 85 2.24 3.54 5.46
CA LEU A 85 3.10 2.36 5.49
C LEU A 85 2.72 1.31 4.42
N GLY A 86 1.85 1.69 3.48
CA GLY A 86 1.38 0.81 2.42
C GLY A 86 0.07 0.11 2.75
N CYS A 87 -0.11 -1.08 2.20
CA CYS A 87 -1.37 -1.81 2.19
C CYS A 87 -1.25 -3.15 2.92
N GLY A 88 -2.29 -3.52 3.64
CA GLY A 88 -2.47 -4.82 4.26
C GLY A 88 -3.81 -5.44 3.90
N LYS A 89 -4.00 -6.70 4.27
CA LYS A 89 -5.31 -7.35 4.15
C LYS A 89 -5.71 -8.06 5.43
N GLY A 90 -6.79 -7.59 6.03
CA GLY A 90 -7.36 -8.16 7.23
C GLY A 90 -8.25 -9.37 6.98
N ASN A 91 -8.22 -10.33 7.90
CA ASN A 91 -9.12 -11.49 7.92
C ASN A 91 -10.07 -11.51 9.14
N GLY A 92 -10.12 -10.42 9.92
CA GLY A 92 -10.87 -10.31 11.18
C GLY A 92 -10.10 -10.75 12.43
N LYS A 93 -8.81 -11.05 12.30
CA LYS A 93 -7.91 -11.34 13.44
C LYS A 93 -6.52 -10.76 13.22
N VAL A 94 -6.01 -10.88 12.00
CA VAL A 94 -4.67 -10.47 11.61
C VAL A 94 -4.76 -9.67 10.31
N ILE A 95 -3.94 -8.64 10.22
CA ILE A 95 -3.69 -7.88 9.00
C ILE A 95 -2.40 -8.41 8.38
N ARG A 96 -2.54 -9.07 7.23
CA ARG A 96 -1.42 -9.63 6.49
C ARG A 96 -0.61 -8.54 5.82
N ASN A 97 0.71 -8.63 5.95
CA ASN A 97 1.68 -7.67 5.46
C ASN A 97 1.96 -7.81 3.95
N PHE A 98 1.94 -6.68 3.23
CA PHE A 98 2.33 -6.63 1.81
C PHE A 98 3.56 -5.77 1.51
N ILE A 99 4.37 -5.42 2.51
CA ILE A 99 5.68 -4.78 2.28
C ILE A 99 6.57 -5.73 1.46
N PRO A 100 7.01 -5.29 0.26
CA PRO A 100 7.92 -6.08 -0.57
C PRO A 100 9.20 -6.41 0.20
N LYS A 101 9.73 -7.62 0.02
CA LYS A 101 10.97 -8.06 0.70
C LYS A 101 12.12 -7.06 0.55
N SER A 102 12.26 -6.45 -0.63
CA SER A 102 13.29 -5.46 -0.93
C SER A 102 13.13 -4.11 -0.21
N ARG A 103 11.96 -3.84 0.37
CA ARG A 103 11.64 -2.58 1.07
C ARG A 103 11.56 -2.78 2.59
N ARG A 104 11.83 -3.99 3.10
CA ARG A 104 11.79 -4.27 4.52
C ARG A 104 13.01 -3.67 5.22
N ILE A 105 12.77 -3.03 6.35
CA ILE A 105 13.86 -2.52 7.21
C ILE A 105 14.49 -3.69 7.98
N LYS A 106 15.77 -3.56 8.34
CA LYS A 106 16.51 -4.55 9.15
C LYS A 106 16.62 -4.03 10.57
#